data_AF-A0A3B9L8E4-F1
#
_entry.id   AF-A0A3B9L8E4-F1
#
_cell.length_a   1.000
_cell.length_b   1.000
_cell.length_c   1.000
_cell.angle_alpha   90.00
_cell.angle_beta   90.00
_cell.angle_gamma   90.00
#
_symmetry.space_group_name_H-M   'P 1'
#
loop_
_entity.id
_entity.type
_entity.pdbx_description
1 polymer ?
#
loop_
_entity_poly.entity_id
_entity_poly.type
_entity_poly.pdbx_seq_one_letter_code
_entity_poly.pdbx_strand_id
1 'polypeptide(L)'
;SELSVYAKVDNAQFRLLKANTPGPYTFILEASREVPRRLQHAKRSTIGLRVPKHQVTQSILEALNAPLLSMTLQLPEDEMPLNIAWEIRERLEHQIDLVIDSDICAAGETTVVDLTGDVPHVIREGIGSIESLGLSSS
;
A
#
# COMPACT_ATOMS: atom_id res chain seq x y z
N SER A 1 13.06 7.63 8.35
CA SER A 1 12.02 7.21 7.41
C SER A 1 10.70 7.31 8.14
N GLU A 2 9.66 7.91 7.56
CA GLU A 2 8.34 8.07 8.20
C GLU A 2 7.68 6.71 8.52
N LEU A 3 8.00 5.66 7.77
CA LEU A 3 7.51 4.29 8.00
C LEU A 3 7.74 3.78 9.42
N SER A 4 8.92 4.03 9.99
CA SER A 4 9.27 3.55 11.35
C SER A 4 8.54 4.31 12.47
N VAL A 5 7.85 5.41 12.13
CA VAL A 5 6.95 6.10 13.08
C VAL A 5 5.66 5.29 13.25
N TYR A 6 5.15 4.69 12.16
CA TYR A 6 3.84 4.01 12.13
C TYR A 6 3.91 2.49 12.27
N ALA A 7 5.09 1.89 12.07
CA ALA A 7 5.29 0.46 12.28
C ALA A 7 6.57 0.18 13.09
N LYS A 8 6.55 -0.94 13.81
CA LYS A 8 7.78 -1.50 14.37
C LYS A 8 8.53 -2.18 13.24
N VAL A 9 9.80 -1.79 13.09
CA VAL A 9 10.65 -2.25 11.99
C VAL A 9 12.00 -2.66 12.57
N ASP A 10 12.37 -3.92 12.40
CA ASP A 10 13.70 -4.41 12.74
C ASP A 10 14.74 -4.09 11.65
N ASN A 11 15.99 -4.48 11.88
CA ASN A 11 17.07 -4.20 10.94
C ASN A 11 16.93 -4.91 9.58
N ALA A 12 16.36 -6.12 9.54
CA ALA A 12 16.19 -6.88 8.31
C ALA A 12 15.05 -6.29 7.48
N GLN A 13 13.91 -6.04 8.11
CA GLN A 13 12.76 -5.36 7.53
C GLN A 13 13.15 -3.97 7.01
N PHE A 14 13.93 -3.20 7.78
CA PHE A 14 14.37 -1.87 7.34
C PHE A 14 15.20 -1.92 6.05
N ARG A 15 16.12 -2.88 5.94
CA ARG A 15 16.92 -3.07 4.71
C ARG A 15 16.04 -3.46 3.53
N LEU A 16 15.10 -4.38 3.75
CA LEU A 16 14.15 -4.84 2.72
C LEU A 16 13.29 -3.68 2.21
N LEU A 17 12.69 -2.91 3.13
CA LEU A 17 11.89 -1.73 2.83
C LEU A 17 12.72 -0.71 2.05
N LYS A 18 13.92 -0.35 2.53
CA LYS A 18 14.79 0.64 1.88
C LYS A 18 15.19 0.24 0.46
N ALA A 19 15.41 -1.05 0.20
CA ALA A 19 15.77 -1.55 -1.12
C ALA A 19 14.58 -1.56 -2.11
N ASN A 20 13.35 -1.66 -1.60
CA ASN A 20 12.14 -1.87 -2.41
C ASN A 20 11.13 -0.72 -2.33
N THR A 21 11.51 0.41 -1.74
CA THR A 21 10.67 1.63 -1.68
C THR A 21 11.43 2.86 -2.20
N PRO A 22 10.75 3.76 -2.96
CA PRO A 22 9.36 3.67 -3.42
C PRO A 22 9.15 2.56 -4.46
N GLY A 23 7.98 1.93 -4.46
CA GLY A 23 7.74 0.77 -5.33
C GLY A 23 6.32 0.20 -5.27
N PRO A 24 6.04 -0.82 -6.09
CA PRO A 24 4.73 -1.46 -6.20
C PRO A 24 4.49 -2.49 -5.10
N TYR A 25 4.82 -2.15 -3.85
CA TYR A 25 4.71 -3.05 -2.71
C TYR A 25 3.84 -2.45 -1.62
N THR A 26 3.10 -3.33 -0.93
CA THR A 26 2.45 -3.04 0.35
C THR A 26 2.98 -4.03 1.38
N PHE A 27 3.54 -3.53 2.47
CA PHE A 27 4.13 -4.35 3.53
C PHE A 27 3.23 -4.34 4.76
N ILE A 28 2.82 -5.51 5.23
CA ILE A 28 2.09 -5.65 6.49
C ILE A 28 3.12 -5.80 7.61
N LEU A 29 3.05 -4.89 8.59
CA LEU A 29 3.97 -4.82 9.74
C LEU A 29 3.18 -4.69 11.04
N GLU A 30 3.84 -4.95 12.17
CA GLU A 30 3.27 -4.60 13.47
C GLU A 30 3.11 -3.08 13.58
N ALA A 31 1.90 -2.63 13.92
CA ALA A 31 1.63 -1.22 14.11
C ALA A 31 2.38 -0.67 15.33
N SER A 32 2.87 0.56 15.22
CA SER A 32 3.41 1.29 16.36
C SER A 32 2.27 1.84 17.24
N ARG A 33 2.63 2.50 18.34
CA ARG A 33 1.67 3.17 19.22
C ARG A 33 1.06 4.44 18.61
N GLU A 34 1.71 5.00 17.58
CA GLU A 34 1.23 6.20 16.88
C GLU A 34 0.02 5.90 15.99
N VAL A 35 -0.21 4.63 15.63
CA VAL A 35 -1.35 4.23 14.80
C VAL A 35 -2.59 4.06 15.68
N PRO A 36 -3.68 4.82 15.44
CA PRO A 36 -4.94 4.64 16.15
C PRO A 36 -5.46 3.21 16.00
N ARG A 37 -5.96 2.60 17.09
CA ARG A 37 -6.47 1.21 17.09
C ARG A 37 -7.50 0.92 16.01
N ARG A 38 -8.34 1.90 15.66
CA ARG A 38 -9.36 1.78 14.60
C ARG A 38 -8.79 1.57 13.19
N LEU A 39 -7.52 1.92 12.98
CA LEU A 39 -6.82 1.75 11.70
C LEU A 39 -5.97 0.47 11.68
N GLN A 40 -5.83 -0.21 12.82
CA GLN A 40 -5.08 -1.45 12.91
C GLN A 40 -5.98 -2.64 12.58
N HIS A 41 -5.38 -3.72 12.08
CA HIS A 41 -6.09 -4.98 11.95
C HIS A 41 -6.56 -5.48 13.34
N ALA A 42 -7.87 -5.62 13.52
CA ALA A 42 -8.51 -5.79 14.82
C ALA A 42 -7.96 -6.95 15.68
N LYS A 43 -7.49 -8.03 15.04
CA LYS A 43 -6.96 -9.22 15.74
C LYS A 43 -5.43 -9.29 15.81
N ARG A 44 -4.73 -8.58 14.91
CA ARG A 44 -3.28 -8.75 14.72
C ARG A 44 -2.48 -7.53 15.15
N SER A 45 -3.14 -6.39 15.38
CA SER A 45 -2.47 -5.11 15.65
C SER A 45 -1.46 -4.73 14.57
N THR A 46 -1.81 -5.02 13.30
CA THR A 46 -0.94 -4.78 12.14
C THR A 46 -1.46 -3.63 11.28
N ILE A 47 -0.59 -3.07 10.45
CA ILE A 47 -0.91 -2.03 9.47
C ILE A 47 -0.23 -2.35 8.13
N GLY A 48 -0.91 -2.06 7.02
CA GLY A 48 -0.33 -2.08 5.68
C GLY A 48 0.35 -0.75 5.38
N LEU A 49 1.63 -0.78 5.01
CA LEU A 49 2.41 0.39 4.63
C LEU A 49 2.83 0.31 3.16
N ARG A 50 2.69 1.44 2.45
CA ARG A 50 3.06 1.58 1.04
C ARG A 50 3.79 2.89 0.83
N VAL A 51 4.85 2.86 0.03
CA VAL A 51 5.55 4.06 -0.45
C VAL A 51 5.39 4.11 -1.98
N PRO A 52 4.39 4.83 -2.52
CA PRO A 52 4.07 4.80 -3.93
C PRO A 52 5.13 5.54 -4.76
N LYS A 53 5.43 5.08 -5.99
CA LYS A 53 6.34 5.80 -6.92
C LYS A 53 5.62 6.89 -7.74
N HIS A 54 4.28 6.87 -7.76
CA HIS A 54 3.47 7.72 -8.63
C HIS A 54 3.58 9.21 -8.24
N GLN A 55 3.90 10.06 -9.21
CA GLN A 55 4.23 11.48 -8.98
C GLN A 55 3.06 12.24 -8.34
N VAL A 56 1.83 12.04 -8.82
CA VAL A 56 0.65 12.73 -8.26
C VAL A 56 0.43 12.32 -6.80
N THR A 57 0.61 11.05 -6.48
CA THR A 57 0.46 10.56 -5.09
C THR A 57 1.55 11.14 -4.19
N GLN A 58 2.79 11.24 -4.70
CA GLN A 58 3.89 11.90 -3.98
C GLN A 58 3.58 13.38 -3.72
N SER A 59 3.12 14.12 -4.72
CA SER A 59 2.74 15.53 -4.56
C SER A 59 1.59 15.73 -3.58
N ILE A 60 0.61 14.82 -3.52
CA ILE A 60 -0.45 14.86 -2.50
C ILE A 60 0.12 14.65 -1.10
N LEU A 61 1.00 13.65 -0.92
CA LEU A 61 1.65 13.37 0.37
C LEU A 61 2.52 14.54 0.84
N GLU A 62 3.29 15.15 -0.07
CA GLU A 62 4.08 16.35 0.20
C GLU A 62 3.21 17.52 0.64
N ALA A 63 2.11 17.78 -0.07
CA ALA A 63 1.18 18.86 0.26
C ALA A 63 0.43 18.62 1.58
N LEU A 64 0.08 17.36 1.88
CA LEU A 64 -0.57 16.97 3.12
C LEU A 64 0.38 17.02 4.32
N ASN A 65 1.69 16.80 4.10
CA ASN A 65 2.72 16.68 5.12
C ASN A 65 2.34 15.69 6.25
N ALA A 66 1.68 14.60 5.87
CA ALA A 66 1.23 13.52 6.74
C ALA A 66 0.96 12.26 5.89
N PRO A 67 0.85 11.06 6.50
CA PRO A 67 0.46 9.86 5.76
C PRO A 67 -1.00 9.94 5.31
N LEU A 68 -1.28 9.29 4.17
CA LEU A 68 -2.64 9.12 3.67
C LEU A 68 -3.17 7.72 4.00
N LEU A 69 -4.29 7.67 4.74
CA LEU A 69 -5.06 6.43 4.85
C LEU A 69 -5.68 6.12 3.48
N SER A 70 -5.42 4.93 2.96
CA SER A 70 -5.90 4.53 1.65
C SER A 70 -6.20 3.03 1.59
N MET A 71 -6.92 2.63 0.55
CA MET A 71 -7.19 1.25 0.20
C MET A 71 -7.19 1.10 -1.32
N THR A 72 -7.04 -0.11 -1.81
CA THR A 72 -7.35 -0.41 -3.22
C THR A 72 -8.83 -0.14 -3.46
N LEU A 73 -9.15 0.64 -4.49
CA LEU A 73 -10.53 0.87 -4.90
C LEU A 73 -11.02 -0.33 -5.72
N GLN A 74 -11.62 -1.31 -5.03
CA GLN A 74 -12.29 -2.44 -5.66
C GLN A 74 -13.69 -2.54 -5.07
N LEU A 75 -14.71 -2.50 -5.92
CA LEU A 75 -16.08 -2.65 -5.48
C LEU A 75 -16.44 -4.14 -5.33
N PRO A 76 -17.38 -4.50 -4.44
CA PRO A 76 -17.71 -5.89 -4.14
C PRO A 76 -18.10 -6.75 -5.35
N GLU A 77 -18.69 -6.12 -6.37
CA GLU A 77 -19.12 -6.73 -7.62
C GLU A 77 -18.00 -6.86 -8.67
N ASP A 78 -16.85 -6.21 -8.48
CA ASP A 78 -15.79 -6.15 -9.47
C ASP A 78 -14.75 -7.26 -9.26
N GLU A 79 -14.36 -7.94 -10.34
CA GLU A 79 -13.26 -8.90 -10.33
C GLU A 79 -11.89 -8.22 -10.19
N MET A 80 -11.77 -6.97 -10.64
CA MET A 80 -10.52 -6.19 -10.61
C MET A 80 -10.75 -4.79 -10.03
N PRO A 81 -9.73 -4.17 -9.44
CA PRO A 81 -9.81 -2.79 -8.98
C PRO A 81 -10.07 -1.79 -10.10
N LEU A 82 -10.78 -0.72 -9.76
CA LEU A 82 -10.98 0.42 -10.62
C LEU A 82 -9.69 1.26 -10.73
N ASN A 83 -9.32 1.61 -11.96
CA ASN A 83 -8.13 2.41 -12.26
C ASN A 83 -8.36 3.45 -13.37
N ILE A 84 -9.60 3.60 -13.84
CA ILE A 84 -9.98 4.54 -14.90
C ILE A 84 -10.81 5.67 -14.30
N ALA A 85 -10.33 6.91 -14.38
CA ALA A 85 -10.94 8.06 -13.69
C ALA A 85 -12.40 8.33 -14.11
N TRP A 86 -12.71 8.25 -15.40
CA TRP A 86 -14.07 8.50 -15.88
C TRP A 86 -15.06 7.42 -15.43
N GLU A 87 -14.64 6.15 -15.38
CA GLU A 87 -15.46 5.03 -14.88
C GLU A 87 -15.69 5.17 -13.37
N ILE A 88 -14.65 5.52 -12.61
CA ILE A 88 -14.75 5.81 -11.17
C ILE A 88 -15.78 6.91 -10.93
N ARG A 89 -15.69 8.01 -11.69
CA ARG A 89 -16.63 9.13 -11.56
C ARG A 89 -18.07 8.69 -11.86
N GLU A 90 -18.30 8.01 -12.97
CA GLU A 90 -19.64 7.55 -13.36
C GLU A 90 -20.30 6.68 -12.28
N ARG A 91 -19.50 5.83 -11.61
CA ARG A 91 -20.02 4.92 -10.56
C ARG A 91 -20.13 5.57 -9.19
N LEU A 92 -19.24 6.51 -8.86
CA LEU A 92 -19.02 6.94 -7.47
C LEU A 92 -19.16 8.46 -7.23
N GLU A 93 -19.48 9.29 -8.22
CA GLU A 93 -19.50 10.76 -8.06
C GLU A 93 -20.43 11.31 -6.95
N HIS A 94 -21.38 10.51 -6.48
CA HIS A 94 -22.24 10.87 -5.35
C HIS A 94 -21.77 10.32 -3.99
N GLN A 95 -20.71 9.51 -4.00
CA GLN A 95 -20.14 8.82 -2.82
C GLN A 95 -18.75 9.36 -2.44
N ILE A 96 -18.07 10.04 -3.36
CA ILE A 96 -16.71 10.59 -3.17
C ILE A 96 -16.69 12.08 -3.53
N ASP A 97 -15.87 12.83 -2.80
CA ASP A 97 -15.77 14.28 -3.01
C ASP A 97 -14.91 14.65 -4.23
N LEU A 98 -13.98 13.78 -4.63
CA LEU A 98 -12.97 14.08 -5.64
C LEU A 98 -12.50 12.82 -6.38
N VAL A 99 -12.37 12.95 -7.70
CA VAL A 99 -11.59 12.04 -8.55
C VAL A 99 -10.42 12.82 -9.14
N ILE A 100 -9.21 12.29 -8.99
CA ILE A 100 -8.00 12.88 -9.57
C ILE A 100 -7.65 12.04 -10.80
N ASP A 101 -7.83 12.62 -11.97
CA ASP A 101 -7.40 12.01 -13.23
C ASP A 101 -5.91 12.31 -13.45
N SER A 102 -5.10 11.27 -13.33
CA SER A 102 -3.70 11.27 -13.73
C SER A 102 -3.56 10.25 -14.84
N ASP A 103 -2.74 10.54 -15.84
CA ASP A 103 -2.45 9.62 -16.97
C ASP A 103 -2.31 8.15 -16.52
N ILE A 104 -2.53 7.23 -17.47
CA ILE A 104 -2.65 5.77 -17.24
C ILE A 104 -1.65 5.27 -16.19
N CYS A 105 -2.16 4.91 -15.00
CA CYS A 105 -1.41 4.17 -14.01
C CYS A 105 -1.03 2.81 -14.58
N ALA A 106 0.18 2.33 -14.25
CA ALA A 106 0.58 0.97 -14.59
C ALA A 106 -0.51 -0.01 -14.12
N ALA A 107 -1.03 -0.80 -15.05
CA ALA A 107 -2.09 -1.76 -14.75
C ALA A 107 -1.58 -2.80 -13.75
N GLY A 108 -2.40 -3.11 -12.75
CA GLY A 108 -2.13 -4.16 -11.78
C GLY A 108 -1.94 -3.67 -10.35
N GLU A 109 -2.11 -4.59 -9.41
CA GLU A 109 -2.07 -4.30 -7.99
C GLU A 109 -0.64 -4.35 -7.42
N THR A 110 -0.45 -3.78 -6.23
CA THR A 110 0.81 -3.99 -5.49
C THR A 110 0.93 -5.43 -5.03
N THR A 111 2.16 -5.93 -5.03
CA THR A 111 2.52 -7.14 -4.28
C THR A 111 2.38 -6.86 -2.79
N VAL A 112 1.64 -7.71 -2.08
CA VAL A 112 1.38 -7.58 -0.64
C VAL A 112 2.18 -8.63 0.10
N VAL A 113 2.99 -8.20 1.06
CA VAL A 113 3.91 -9.07 1.79
C VAL A 113 3.73 -8.85 3.28
N ASP A 114 3.50 -9.93 4.00
CA ASP A 114 3.44 -9.95 5.45
C ASP A 114 4.84 -10.13 6.03
N LEU A 115 5.30 -9.12 6.77
CA LEU A 115 6.60 -9.09 7.42
C LEU A 115 6.49 -9.29 8.94
N THR A 116 5.34 -9.68 9.47
CA THR A 116 5.12 -9.77 10.92
C THR A 116 5.69 -11.03 11.56
N GLY A 117 6.03 -12.04 10.76
CA GLY A 117 6.72 -13.26 11.20
C GLY A 117 8.22 -13.20 10.97
N ASP A 118 8.90 -14.31 11.29
CA ASP A 118 10.36 -14.44 11.13
C ASP A 118 10.82 -14.44 9.66
N VAL A 119 9.92 -14.84 8.74
CA VAL A 119 10.19 -14.93 7.30
C VAL A 119 9.08 -14.18 6.54
N PRO A 120 9.43 -13.37 5.52
CA PRO A 120 8.43 -12.70 4.68
C PRO A 120 7.47 -13.69 4.01
N HIS A 121 6.17 -13.39 4.07
CA HIS A 121 5.13 -14.23 3.47
C HIS A 121 4.34 -13.44 2.42
N VAL A 122 4.29 -13.92 1.19
CA VAL A 122 3.51 -13.28 0.11
C VAL A 122 2.03 -13.53 0.33
N ILE A 123 1.26 -12.46 0.52
CA ILE A 123 -0.20 -12.49 0.66
C ILE A 123 -0.87 -12.38 -0.71
N ARG A 124 -0.28 -11.57 -1.59
CA ARG A 124 -0.72 -11.40 -2.97
C ARG A 124 0.47 -11.05 -3.83
N GLU A 125 0.64 -11.77 -4.93
CA GLU A 125 1.57 -11.39 -5.98
C GLU A 125 0.89 -10.37 -6.91
N GLY A 126 1.54 -9.22 -7.08
CA GLY A 126 1.11 -8.16 -7.98
C GLY A 126 2.25 -7.76 -8.90
N ILE A 127 2.31 -6.50 -9.32
CA ILE A 127 3.33 -6.03 -10.27
C ILE A 127 4.74 -5.89 -9.65
N GLY A 128 4.87 -6.06 -8.33
CA GLY A 128 6.15 -6.05 -7.64
C GLY A 128 6.80 -7.43 -7.63
N SER A 129 7.99 -7.56 -8.24
CA SER A 129 8.75 -8.80 -8.25
C SER A 129 9.03 -9.30 -6.83
N ILE A 130 8.66 -10.56 -6.55
CA ILE A 130 8.97 -11.23 -5.29
C ILE A 130 10.44 -11.65 -5.20
N GLU A 131 11.11 -11.85 -6.34
CA GLU A 131 12.55 -12.12 -6.41
C GLU A 131 13.37 -10.93 -5.89
N SER A 132 12.90 -9.70 -6.10
CA SER A 132 13.50 -8.48 -5.53
C SER A 132 13.45 -8.44 -4.00
N LEU A 133 12.59 -9.28 -3.42
CA LEU A 133 12.48 -9.49 -1.97
C LEU A 133 13.28 -10.70 -1.49
N GLY A 134 14.01 -11.37 -2.38
CA GLY A 134 14.72 -12.62 -2.09
C GLY A 134 13.80 -13.84 -1.94
N LEU A 135 12.57 -13.77 -2.46
CA LEU A 135 11.59 -14.85 -2.41
C LEU A 135 11.47 -15.52 -3.79
N SER A 136 11.12 -16.80 -3.81
CA SER A 136 10.85 -17.56 -5.02
C SER A 136 9.40 -18.03 -5.05
N SER A 137 8.78 -18.05 -6.23
CA SER A 137 7.50 -18.73 -6.42
C SER A 137 7.70 -20.22 -6.11
N SER A 138 6.78 -20.79 -5.33
CA SER A 138 6.76 -22.24 -5.03
C SER A 138 6.26 -23.05 -6.23
#